data_AF-A0A268UA69-F1
#
_entry.id   AF-A0A268UA69-F1
#
_cell.length_a   1.000
_cell.length_b   1.000
_cell.length_c   1.000
_cell.angle_alpha   90.00
_cell.angle_beta   90.00
_cell.angle_gamma   90.00
#
_symmetry.space_group_name_H-M   'P 1'
#
loop_
_entity.id
_entity.type
_entity.pdbx_description
1 polymer ?
#
loop_
_entity_poly.entity_id
_entity_poly.type
_entity_poly.pdbx_seq_one_letter_code
_entity_poly.pdbx_strand_id
1 'polypeptide(L)'
;MMKTLFFIFLMASFVVAEHSLIPNIRIGGDILKNPNFKEDNLEESLLYLENHIGGDSFLLEANLYELGSSDGKIKPDLNRSLKAYEKLYKQGNPIAAFKIGMFAWEIKKNPKDIDIDLIKIVKHIDGLDPVVYFKKGSEMNSNYRYRSLTPLLRKTLGIYIFSELKDYKKTIEIMSDPSVSSSAGAQIYLAFAYYELRNEKLANFFLNKACNNLKKGQDIAMFCMDSKAINRQNMGE
;
A
#
# COMPACT_ATOMS: atom_id res chain seq x y z
N MET A 1 19.76 14.46 16.44
CA MET A 1 20.26 13.13 16.04
C MET A 1 19.21 12.01 16.13
N MET A 2 18.17 12.11 16.99
CA MET A 2 17.02 11.17 17.04
C MET A 2 16.11 11.14 15.79
N LYS A 3 16.25 12.08 14.84
CA LYS A 3 15.27 12.29 13.76
C LYS A 3 15.39 11.31 12.59
N THR A 4 16.56 10.74 12.31
CA THR A 4 16.79 10.04 11.02
C THR A 4 16.60 8.53 11.12
N LEU A 5 17.11 7.88 12.18
CA LEU A 5 16.94 6.43 12.35
C LEU A 5 15.50 6.01 12.69
N PHE A 6 14.79 6.84 13.46
CA PHE A 6 13.41 6.52 13.87
C PHE A 6 12.41 6.69 12.71
N PHE A 7 12.66 7.64 11.81
CA PHE A 7 11.86 7.84 10.59
C PHE A 7 11.94 6.66 9.62
N ILE A 8 13.12 6.05 9.49
CA ILE A 8 13.35 4.88 8.64
C ILE A 8 12.63 3.65 9.21
N PHE A 9 12.62 3.49 10.54
CA PHE A 9 11.93 2.38 11.20
C PHE A 9 10.40 2.47 11.04
N LEU A 10 9.83 3.66 11.23
CA LEU A 10 8.39 3.86 11.06
C LEU A 10 7.93 3.61 9.62
N MET A 11 8.73 4.00 8.62
CA MET A 11 8.45 3.76 7.19
C MET A 11 8.41 2.26 6.85
N ALA A 12 9.41 1.50 7.32
CA ALA A 12 9.50 0.07 7.05
C ALA A 12 8.35 -0.70 7.72
N SER A 13 8.03 -0.38 8.98
CA SER A 13 6.93 -1.02 9.70
C SER A 13 5.56 -0.67 9.11
N PHE A 14 5.35 0.58 8.67
CA PHE A 14 4.06 0.99 8.09
C PHE A 14 3.80 0.32 6.74
N VAL A 15 4.80 0.25 5.86
CA VAL A 15 4.64 -0.43 4.57
C VAL A 15 4.37 -1.91 4.78
N VAL A 16 5.10 -2.58 5.67
CA VAL A 16 4.92 -4.02 5.94
C VAL A 16 3.59 -4.32 6.65
N ALA A 17 3.18 -3.50 7.63
CA ALA A 17 1.92 -3.67 8.32
C ALA A 17 0.71 -3.46 7.40
N GLU A 18 0.79 -2.54 6.43
CA GLU A 18 -0.32 -2.29 5.50
C GLU A 18 -0.37 -3.23 4.30
N HIS A 19 0.74 -3.93 3.97
CA HIS A 19 0.68 -5.09 3.06
C HIS A 19 -0.26 -6.18 3.58
N SER A 20 -0.41 -6.31 4.91
CA SER A 20 -1.39 -7.23 5.52
C SER A 20 -2.84 -6.71 5.50
N LEU A 21 -3.06 -5.43 5.13
CA LEU A 21 -4.36 -4.75 5.11
C LEU A 21 -4.99 -4.66 3.72
N ILE A 22 -4.28 -5.04 2.64
CA ILE A 22 -5.01 -5.54 1.48
C ILE A 22 -5.72 -6.77 2.03
N PRO A 23 -7.08 -6.80 2.08
CA PRO A 23 -7.77 -7.98 2.58
C PRO A 23 -7.12 -9.16 1.89
N ASN A 24 -6.72 -10.17 2.67
CA ASN A 24 -6.55 -11.51 2.14
C ASN A 24 -7.90 -11.79 1.50
N ILE A 25 -8.00 -11.47 0.21
CA ILE A 25 -9.21 -11.57 -0.55
C ILE A 25 -9.45 -13.06 -0.48
N ARG A 26 -10.39 -13.45 0.38
CA ARG A 26 -10.71 -14.83 0.77
C ARG A 26 -11.35 -15.59 -0.40
N ILE A 27 -11.01 -15.20 -1.62
CA ILE A 27 -11.35 -15.83 -2.89
C ILE A 27 -10.59 -17.16 -3.03
N GLY A 28 -9.45 -17.35 -2.36
CA GLY A 28 -8.67 -18.60 -2.47
C GLY A 28 -9.25 -19.81 -1.72
N GLY A 29 -9.88 -19.61 -0.57
CA GLY A 29 -10.21 -20.73 0.34
C GLY A 29 -11.31 -21.68 -0.16
N ASP A 30 -12.27 -21.16 -0.92
CA ASP A 30 -13.41 -21.94 -1.41
C ASP A 30 -13.35 -22.22 -2.92
N ILE A 31 -12.60 -21.43 -3.71
CA ILE A 31 -12.36 -21.73 -5.13
C ILE A 31 -11.41 -22.92 -5.30
N LEU A 32 -10.42 -23.07 -4.42
CA LEU A 32 -9.54 -24.25 -4.36
C LEU A 32 -10.27 -25.53 -3.90
N LYS A 33 -11.52 -25.42 -3.42
CA LYS A 33 -12.36 -26.58 -3.08
C LYS A 33 -13.31 -26.99 -4.21
N ASN A 34 -13.25 -26.31 -5.36
CA ASN A 34 -14.04 -26.69 -6.52
C ASN A 34 -13.57 -28.08 -7.01
N PRO A 35 -14.45 -29.10 -7.13
CA PRO A 35 -14.08 -30.43 -7.60
C PRO A 35 -13.56 -30.47 -9.05
N ASN A 36 -13.76 -29.40 -9.82
CA ASN A 36 -13.19 -29.24 -11.16
C ASN A 36 -11.81 -28.55 -11.16
N PHE A 37 -11.35 -28.02 -10.02
CA PHE A 37 -9.97 -27.55 -9.89
C PHE A 37 -9.07 -28.78 -9.82
N LYS A 38 -8.56 -29.20 -10.97
CA LYS A 38 -7.55 -30.25 -11.04
C LYS A 38 -6.19 -29.58 -10.88
N GLU A 39 -5.59 -29.79 -9.72
CA GLU A 39 -4.26 -29.26 -9.37
C GLU A 39 -3.20 -29.63 -10.42
N ASP A 40 -3.39 -30.75 -11.12
CA ASP A 40 -2.54 -31.26 -12.19
C ASP A 40 -2.58 -30.41 -13.49
N ASN A 41 -3.52 -29.46 -13.62
CA ASN A 41 -3.58 -28.53 -14.75
C ASN A 41 -3.97 -27.10 -14.31
N LEU A 42 -3.01 -26.41 -13.68
CA LEU A 42 -3.16 -25.04 -13.23
C LEU A 42 -3.54 -24.07 -14.36
N GLU A 43 -2.98 -24.23 -15.55
CA GLU A 43 -3.26 -23.34 -16.69
C GLU A 43 -4.72 -23.46 -17.15
N GLU A 44 -5.24 -24.68 -17.28
CA GLU A 44 -6.66 -24.88 -17.58
C GLU A 44 -7.55 -24.32 -16.48
N SER A 45 -7.14 -24.45 -15.22
CA SER A 45 -7.90 -23.92 -14.08
C SER A 45 -7.94 -22.39 -14.10
N LEU A 46 -6.80 -21.72 -14.36
CA LEU A 46 -6.75 -20.26 -14.49
C LEU A 46 -7.57 -19.77 -15.68
N LEU A 47 -7.45 -20.44 -16.83
CA LEU A 47 -8.25 -20.12 -18.03
C LEU A 47 -9.75 -20.32 -17.77
N TYR A 48 -10.13 -21.38 -17.07
CA TYR A 48 -11.52 -21.61 -16.66
C TYR A 48 -12.00 -20.45 -15.78
N LEU A 49 -11.24 -20.05 -14.77
CA LEU A 49 -11.61 -18.94 -13.88
C LEU A 49 -11.70 -17.61 -14.64
N GLU A 50 -10.80 -17.35 -15.59
CA GLU A 50 -10.86 -16.17 -16.46
C GLU A 50 -12.17 -16.12 -17.24
N ASN A 51 -12.57 -17.24 -17.84
CA ASN A 51 -13.80 -17.35 -18.63
C ASN A 51 -15.09 -17.24 -17.80
N HIS A 52 -15.06 -17.53 -16.50
CA HIS A 52 -16.27 -17.61 -15.66
C HIS A 52 -16.40 -16.50 -14.61
N ILE A 53 -15.27 -15.95 -14.13
CA ILE A 53 -15.22 -14.95 -13.05
C ILE A 53 -14.70 -13.60 -13.59
N GLY A 54 -14.17 -13.57 -14.82
CA GLY A 54 -13.71 -12.34 -15.46
C GLY A 54 -12.45 -11.78 -14.79
N GLY A 55 -12.36 -10.45 -14.66
CA GLY A 55 -11.13 -9.76 -14.24
C GLY A 55 -10.57 -10.19 -12.86
N ASP A 56 -11.40 -10.72 -11.95
CA ASP A 56 -10.93 -11.20 -10.64
C ASP A 56 -9.99 -12.42 -10.75
N SER A 57 -10.07 -13.16 -11.85
CA SER A 57 -9.14 -14.26 -12.15
C SER A 57 -7.68 -13.79 -12.26
N PHE A 58 -7.43 -12.63 -12.86
CA PHE A 58 -6.09 -12.06 -12.96
C PHE A 58 -5.54 -11.66 -11.59
N LEU A 59 -6.40 -11.30 -10.64
CA LEU A 59 -5.96 -10.98 -9.29
C LEU A 59 -5.53 -12.24 -8.53
N LEU A 60 -6.27 -13.34 -8.75
CA LEU A 60 -5.87 -14.63 -8.23
C LEU A 60 -4.54 -15.08 -8.86
N GLU A 61 -4.41 -15.02 -10.18
CA GLU A 61 -3.17 -15.37 -10.89
C GLU A 61 -1.99 -14.53 -10.39
N ALA A 62 -2.17 -13.21 -10.30
CA ALA A 62 -1.13 -12.30 -9.84
C ALA A 62 -0.64 -12.65 -8.43
N ASN A 63 -1.56 -12.87 -7.49
CA ASN A 63 -1.20 -13.23 -6.11
C ASN A 63 -0.57 -14.62 -6.01
N LEU A 64 -1.07 -15.58 -6.79
CA LEU A 64 -0.57 -16.95 -6.81
C LEU A 64 0.89 -17.01 -7.25
N TYR A 65 1.25 -16.27 -8.30
CA TYR A 65 2.62 -16.20 -8.79
C TYR A 65 3.49 -15.19 -8.01
N GLU A 66 2.90 -14.22 -7.28
CA GLU A 66 3.69 -13.37 -6.38
C GLU A 66 4.22 -14.18 -5.19
N LEU A 67 3.38 -15.03 -4.59
CA LEU A 67 3.68 -15.72 -3.33
C LEU A 67 4.15 -17.17 -3.54
N GLY A 68 3.79 -17.79 -4.65
CA GLY A 68 3.84 -19.24 -4.80
C GLY A 68 2.75 -19.95 -3.97
N SER A 69 2.73 -21.28 -4.03
CA SER A 69 1.83 -22.10 -3.21
C SER A 69 2.49 -22.56 -1.91
N SER A 70 1.70 -22.76 -0.85
CA SER A 70 2.19 -23.18 0.46
C SER A 70 2.80 -24.59 0.48
N ASP A 71 2.42 -25.43 -0.48
CA ASP A 71 2.97 -26.77 -0.69
C ASP A 71 4.18 -26.79 -1.65
N GLY A 72 4.58 -25.63 -2.18
CA GLY A 72 5.74 -25.46 -3.05
C GLY A 72 5.57 -25.95 -4.49
N LYS A 73 4.39 -26.44 -4.88
CA LYS A 73 4.10 -26.85 -6.27
C LYS A 73 4.16 -25.70 -7.26
N ILE A 74 3.75 -24.50 -6.83
CA ILE A 74 3.81 -23.28 -7.62
C ILE A 74 4.92 -22.42 -7.03
N LYS A 75 5.99 -22.25 -7.81
CA LYS A 75 7.09 -21.37 -7.44
C LYS A 75 6.69 -19.92 -7.72
N PRO A 76 7.17 -18.95 -6.90
CA PRO A 76 7.01 -17.54 -7.23
C PRO A 76 7.57 -17.22 -8.62
N ASP A 77 6.81 -16.46 -9.40
CA ASP A 77 7.16 -15.90 -10.70
C ASP A 77 6.66 -14.45 -10.76
N LEU A 78 7.53 -13.52 -10.37
CA LEU A 78 7.20 -12.09 -10.34
C LEU A 78 6.97 -11.52 -11.75
N ASN A 79 7.59 -12.08 -12.79
CA ASN A 79 7.37 -11.63 -14.17
C ASN A 79 5.94 -11.92 -14.59
N ARG A 80 5.45 -13.13 -14.29
CA ARG A 80 4.06 -13.51 -14.56
C ARG A 80 3.08 -12.73 -13.70
N SER A 81 3.38 -12.57 -12.41
CA SER A 81 2.56 -11.78 -11.50
C SER A 81 2.39 -10.33 -11.99
N LEU A 82 3.48 -9.66 -12.37
CA LEU A 82 3.43 -8.30 -12.90
C LEU A 82 2.66 -8.19 -14.22
N LYS A 83 2.75 -9.18 -15.12
CA LYS A 83 1.93 -9.21 -16.34
C LYS A 83 0.44 -9.33 -16.03
N ALA A 84 0.06 -10.13 -15.03
CA ALA A 84 -1.33 -10.21 -14.57
C ALA A 84 -1.79 -8.90 -13.94
N TYR A 85 -0.95 -8.25 -13.11
CA TYR A 85 -1.24 -6.91 -12.60
C TYR A 85 -1.33 -5.85 -13.70
N GLU A 86 -0.52 -5.92 -14.75
CA GLU A 86 -0.62 -5.00 -15.89
C GLU A 86 -2.02 -5.08 -16.55
N LYS A 87 -2.53 -6.29 -16.79
CA LYS A 87 -3.88 -6.49 -17.35
C LYS A 87 -4.94 -5.86 -16.45
N LEU A 88 -4.88 -6.10 -15.15
CA LEU A 88 -5.78 -5.52 -14.15
C LEU A 88 -5.69 -3.99 -14.09
N TYR A 89 -4.49 -3.45 -14.15
CA TYR A 89 -4.25 -2.01 -14.10
C TYR A 89 -4.87 -1.30 -15.29
N LYS A 90 -4.74 -1.87 -16.50
CA LYS A 90 -5.40 -1.38 -17.73
C LYS A 90 -6.93 -1.44 -17.62
N GLN A 91 -7.48 -2.34 -16.81
CA GLN A 91 -8.91 -2.44 -16.51
C GLN A 91 -9.38 -1.49 -15.39
N GLY A 92 -8.50 -0.64 -14.86
CA GLY A 92 -8.84 0.30 -13.79
C GLY A 92 -8.92 -0.36 -12.41
N ASN A 93 -8.15 -1.41 -12.16
CA ASN A 93 -8.10 -2.06 -10.84
C ASN A 93 -7.14 -1.32 -9.87
N PRO A 94 -7.64 -0.79 -8.75
CA PRO A 94 -6.80 -0.05 -7.79
C PRO A 94 -5.81 -0.93 -7.02
N ILE A 95 -6.06 -2.24 -6.89
CA ILE A 95 -5.10 -3.18 -6.26
C ILE A 95 -3.87 -3.31 -7.16
N ALA A 96 -4.08 -3.47 -8.46
CA ALA A 96 -2.98 -3.53 -9.41
C ALA A 96 -2.19 -2.22 -9.44
N ALA A 97 -2.88 -1.08 -9.41
CA ALA A 97 -2.22 0.23 -9.27
C ALA A 97 -1.36 0.31 -8.00
N PHE A 98 -1.88 -0.15 -6.85
CA PHE A 98 -1.10 -0.22 -5.62
C PHE A 98 0.15 -1.10 -5.77
N LYS A 99 -0.02 -2.33 -6.25
CA LYS A 99 1.04 -3.33 -6.39
C LYS A 99 2.15 -2.86 -7.33
N ILE A 100 1.79 -2.37 -8.51
CA ILE A 100 2.77 -1.85 -9.47
C ILE A 100 3.45 -0.59 -8.93
N GLY A 101 2.72 0.29 -8.23
CA GLY A 101 3.29 1.47 -7.57
C GLY A 101 4.32 1.11 -6.49
N MET A 102 4.07 0.08 -5.69
CA MET A 102 5.04 -0.43 -4.72
C MET A 102 6.29 -1.00 -5.41
N PHE A 103 6.12 -1.77 -6.50
CA PHE A 103 7.25 -2.24 -7.29
C PHE A 103 8.07 -1.10 -7.89
N ALA A 104 7.41 -0.07 -8.46
CA ALA A 104 8.08 1.12 -8.98
C ALA A 104 8.87 1.85 -7.88
N TRP A 105 8.33 1.89 -6.65
CA TRP A 105 9.02 2.52 -5.51
C TRP A 105 10.27 1.72 -5.15
N GLU A 106 10.16 0.40 -5.04
CA GLU A 106 11.32 -0.45 -4.72
C GLU A 106 12.39 -0.37 -5.80
N ILE A 107 12.02 -0.35 -7.10
CA ILE A 107 12.96 -0.13 -8.20
C ILE A 107 13.68 1.21 -8.06
N LYS A 108 12.98 2.29 -7.70
CA LYS A 108 13.61 3.60 -7.49
C LYS A 108 14.59 3.59 -6.31
N LYS A 109 14.26 2.87 -5.24
CA LYS A 109 15.06 2.81 -4.02
C LYS A 109 16.31 1.97 -4.18
N ASN A 110 16.17 0.77 -4.76
CA ASN A 110 17.22 -0.26 -4.84
C ASN A 110 17.31 -0.88 -6.25
N PRO A 111 17.59 -0.09 -7.32
CA PRO A 111 17.49 -0.58 -8.71
C PRO A 111 18.46 -1.71 -9.05
N LYS A 112 19.56 -1.87 -8.29
CA LYS A 112 20.59 -2.90 -8.53
C LYS A 112 20.19 -4.28 -8.04
N ASP A 113 19.23 -4.34 -7.12
CA ASP A 113 18.79 -5.59 -6.48
C ASP A 113 17.55 -6.17 -7.16
N ILE A 114 17.02 -5.50 -8.19
CA ILE A 114 15.83 -5.90 -8.93
C ILE A 114 16.21 -6.45 -10.30
N ASP A 115 15.59 -7.57 -10.67
CA ASP A 115 15.72 -8.18 -11.99
C ASP A 115 15.41 -7.15 -13.10
N ILE A 116 16.31 -7.05 -14.08
CA ILE A 116 16.20 -6.10 -15.19
C ILE A 116 14.94 -6.30 -16.02
N ASP A 117 14.42 -7.53 -16.10
CA ASP A 117 13.20 -7.82 -16.85
C ASP A 117 11.96 -7.30 -16.11
N LEU A 118 11.94 -7.35 -14.77
CA LEU A 118 10.89 -6.71 -13.97
C LEU A 118 10.90 -5.19 -14.17
N ILE A 119 12.10 -4.57 -14.20
CA ILE A 119 12.25 -3.13 -14.46
C ILE A 119 11.68 -2.78 -15.85
N LYS A 120 11.97 -3.58 -16.87
CA LYS A 120 11.43 -3.37 -18.23
C LYS A 120 9.92 -3.46 -18.24
N ILE A 121 9.33 -4.43 -17.54
CA ILE A 121 7.87 -4.58 -17.44
C ILE A 121 7.26 -3.32 -16.82
N VAL A 122 7.69 -2.92 -15.60
CA VAL A 122 7.12 -1.74 -14.92
C VAL A 122 7.31 -0.48 -15.76
N LYS A 123 8.47 -0.31 -16.41
CA LYS A 123 8.74 0.81 -17.31
C LYS A 123 7.78 0.85 -18.51
N HIS A 124 7.35 -0.31 -19.03
CA HIS A 124 6.41 -0.41 -20.15
C HIS A 124 4.96 -0.07 -19.77
N ILE A 125 4.54 -0.35 -18.54
CA ILE A 125 3.15 -0.14 -18.09
C ILE A 125 2.81 1.35 -18.08
N ASP A 126 3.51 2.14 -17.26
CA ASP A 126 3.26 3.58 -17.10
C ASP A 126 4.52 4.32 -16.57
N GLY A 127 5.69 3.73 -16.79
CA GLY A 127 6.97 4.25 -16.31
C GLY A 127 7.30 3.82 -14.87
N LEU A 128 8.41 4.35 -14.35
CA LEU A 128 8.95 3.97 -13.04
C LEU A 128 8.58 4.95 -11.92
N ASP A 129 7.58 5.82 -12.11
CA ASP A 129 7.20 6.81 -11.11
C ASP A 129 6.03 6.34 -10.22
N PRO A 130 6.25 6.05 -8.92
CA PRO A 130 5.21 5.56 -8.01
C PRO A 130 4.01 6.50 -7.87
N VAL A 131 4.26 7.82 -8.00
CA VAL A 131 3.20 8.85 -7.92
C VAL A 131 2.10 8.60 -8.94
N VAL A 132 2.47 8.19 -10.17
CA VAL A 132 1.53 7.91 -11.26
C VAL A 132 0.54 6.83 -10.83
N TYR A 133 1.06 5.72 -10.30
CA TYR A 133 0.27 4.56 -9.90
C TYR A 133 -0.61 4.85 -8.69
N PHE A 134 -0.04 5.43 -7.62
CA PHE A 134 -0.82 5.70 -6.40
C PHE A 134 -1.92 6.74 -6.64
N LYS A 135 -1.63 7.78 -7.45
CA LYS A 135 -2.62 8.79 -7.83
C LYS A 135 -3.74 8.16 -8.66
N LYS A 136 -3.42 7.51 -9.79
CA LYS A 136 -4.42 6.85 -10.65
C LYS A 136 -5.23 5.83 -9.87
N GLY A 137 -4.59 4.99 -9.07
CA GLY A 137 -5.28 4.03 -8.20
C GLY A 137 -6.26 4.68 -7.24
N SER A 138 -5.91 5.81 -6.63
CA SER A 138 -6.81 6.56 -5.74
C SER A 138 -8.02 7.19 -6.44
N GLU A 139 -7.96 7.31 -7.77
CA GLU A 139 -9.01 7.86 -8.63
C GLU A 139 -9.90 6.73 -9.23
N MET A 140 -9.44 5.47 -9.22
CA MET A 140 -10.15 4.27 -9.72
C MET A 140 -11.34 3.82 -8.83
N ASN A 141 -11.98 4.76 -8.12
CA ASN A 141 -13.00 4.51 -7.10
C ASN A 141 -14.41 4.19 -7.65
N SER A 142 -14.54 3.74 -8.89
CA SER A 142 -15.85 3.53 -9.53
C SER A 142 -16.59 2.28 -9.02
N ASN A 143 -15.90 1.34 -8.37
CA ASN A 143 -16.51 0.12 -7.85
C ASN A 143 -16.55 0.12 -6.31
N TYR A 144 -17.76 -0.08 -5.75
CA TYR A 144 -17.99 -0.21 -4.30
C TYR A 144 -17.04 -1.21 -3.62
N ARG A 145 -16.67 -2.29 -4.33
CA ARG A 145 -15.73 -3.31 -3.87
C ARG A 145 -14.38 -2.75 -3.41
N TYR A 146 -13.94 -1.64 -3.99
CA TYR A 146 -12.62 -1.05 -3.76
C TYR A 146 -12.65 0.22 -2.92
N ARG A 147 -13.81 0.54 -2.31
CA ARG A 147 -13.98 1.76 -1.53
C ARG A 147 -12.98 1.90 -0.38
N SER A 148 -12.53 0.78 0.20
CA SER A 148 -11.51 0.76 1.26
C SER A 148 -10.08 1.00 0.75
N LEU A 149 -9.81 0.80 -0.54
CA LEU A 149 -8.49 0.96 -1.13
C LEU A 149 -8.16 2.42 -1.45
N THR A 150 -9.17 3.23 -1.77
CA THR A 150 -8.97 4.66 -2.06
C THR A 150 -8.25 5.39 -0.91
N PRO A 151 -8.69 5.27 0.37
CA PRO A 151 -7.94 5.82 1.50
C PRO A 151 -6.51 5.27 1.63
N LEU A 152 -6.32 3.97 1.38
CA LEU A 152 -5.00 3.33 1.47
C LEU A 152 -4.04 3.91 0.42
N LEU A 153 -4.46 3.99 -0.83
CA LEU A 153 -3.67 4.55 -1.93
C LEU A 153 -3.35 6.03 -1.74
N ARG A 154 -4.33 6.84 -1.27
CA ARG A 154 -4.10 8.26 -0.95
C ARG A 154 -3.07 8.44 0.16
N LYS A 155 -3.20 7.65 1.23
CA LYS A 155 -2.24 7.67 2.34
C LYS A 155 -0.85 7.23 1.85
N THR A 156 -0.77 6.16 1.06
CA THR A 156 0.51 5.69 0.47
C THR A 156 1.15 6.76 -0.40
N LEU A 157 0.37 7.44 -1.25
CA LEU A 157 0.83 8.58 -2.04
C LEU A 157 1.39 9.70 -1.15
N GLY A 158 0.66 10.08 -0.09
CA GLY A 158 1.11 11.12 0.83
C GLY A 158 2.40 10.74 1.57
N ILE A 159 2.56 9.46 1.95
CA ILE A 159 3.80 8.95 2.58
C ILE A 159 4.97 9.04 1.60
N TYR A 160 4.78 8.62 0.36
CA TYR A 160 5.81 8.70 -0.68
C TYR A 160 6.24 10.15 -0.94
N ILE A 161 5.27 11.05 -1.09
CA ILE A 161 5.55 12.48 -1.32
C ILE A 161 6.27 13.11 -0.12
N PHE A 162 5.90 12.73 1.10
CA PHE A 162 6.60 13.19 2.31
C PHE A 162 8.06 12.72 2.35
N SER A 163 8.29 11.43 2.11
CA SER A 163 9.57 10.78 2.39
C SER A 163 10.59 10.93 1.27
N GLU A 164 10.16 10.65 0.06
CA GLU A 164 11.04 10.58 -1.10
C GLU A 164 11.16 11.95 -1.78
N LEU A 165 10.06 12.68 -1.88
CA LEU A 165 10.03 13.98 -2.57
C LEU A 165 10.23 15.17 -1.62
N LYS A 166 10.03 14.98 -0.31
CA LYS A 166 10.11 16.02 0.72
C LYS A 166 9.20 17.22 0.44
N ASP A 167 8.08 16.99 -0.26
CA ASP A 167 7.06 18.02 -0.52
C ASP A 167 6.02 18.00 0.60
N TYR A 168 6.32 18.72 1.67
CA TYR A 168 5.48 18.75 2.87
C TYR A 168 4.15 19.46 2.65
N LYS A 169 4.09 20.45 1.75
CA LYS A 169 2.83 21.15 1.41
C LYS A 169 1.89 20.20 0.68
N LYS A 170 2.40 19.47 -0.31
CA LYS A 170 1.60 18.48 -1.03
C LYS A 170 1.21 17.29 -0.15
N THR A 171 2.10 16.89 0.77
CA THR A 171 1.77 15.89 1.80
C THR A 171 0.56 16.34 2.61
N ILE A 172 0.55 17.58 3.11
CA ILE A 172 -0.57 18.14 3.88
C ILE A 172 -1.84 18.15 3.04
N GLU A 173 -1.77 18.61 1.79
CA GLU A 173 -2.92 18.62 0.87
C GLU A 173 -3.57 17.22 0.77
N ILE A 174 -2.76 16.19 0.54
CA ILE A 174 -3.24 14.81 0.35
C ILE A 174 -3.74 14.20 1.66
N MET A 175 -2.96 14.34 2.73
CA MET A 175 -3.27 13.71 4.03
C MET A 175 -4.40 14.40 4.78
N SER A 176 -4.75 15.64 4.42
CA SER A 176 -5.89 16.36 4.99
C SER A 176 -7.23 15.92 4.39
N ASP A 177 -7.22 15.15 3.30
CA ASP A 177 -8.45 14.66 2.68
C ASP A 177 -9.31 13.88 3.71
N PRO A 178 -10.63 14.13 3.80
CA PRO A 178 -11.50 13.50 4.79
C PRO A 178 -11.48 11.97 4.78
N SER A 179 -11.19 11.35 3.64
CA SER A 179 -11.10 9.90 3.50
C SER A 179 -9.90 9.29 4.23
N VAL A 180 -8.85 10.07 4.53
CA VAL A 180 -7.60 9.60 5.17
C VAL A 180 -7.27 10.29 6.48
N SER A 181 -7.65 11.55 6.65
CA SER A 181 -7.23 12.42 7.77
C SER A 181 -7.74 11.98 9.15
N SER A 182 -8.70 11.06 9.19
CA SER A 182 -9.18 10.41 10.42
C SER A 182 -8.27 9.28 10.90
N SER A 183 -7.41 8.73 10.03
CA SER A 183 -6.49 7.65 10.39
C SER A 183 -5.33 8.16 11.23
N ALA A 184 -4.92 7.39 12.24
CA ALA A 184 -3.77 7.74 13.08
C ALA A 184 -2.48 7.90 12.26
N GLY A 185 -2.29 7.04 11.25
CA GLY A 185 -1.14 7.13 10.32
C GLY A 185 -1.08 8.47 9.60
N ALA A 186 -2.15 8.87 8.93
CA ALA A 186 -2.18 10.17 8.25
C ALA A 186 -1.94 11.34 9.22
N GLN A 187 -2.47 11.26 10.45
CA GLN A 187 -2.26 12.28 11.48
C GLN A 187 -0.80 12.39 11.91
N ILE A 188 -0.06 11.27 12.03
CA ILE A 188 1.39 11.30 12.27
C ILE A 188 2.13 12.02 11.14
N TYR A 189 1.81 11.69 9.88
CA TYR A 189 2.46 12.34 8.73
C TYR A 189 2.10 13.82 8.60
N LEU A 190 0.86 14.22 8.91
CA LEU A 190 0.47 15.62 9.01
C LEU A 190 1.28 16.33 10.10
N ALA A 191 1.42 15.73 11.28
CA ALA A 191 2.20 16.29 12.37
C ALA A 191 3.64 16.58 11.93
N PHE A 192 4.27 15.60 11.28
CA PHE A 192 5.63 15.75 10.76
C PHE A 192 5.75 16.79 9.64
N ALA A 193 4.82 16.80 8.69
CA ALA A 193 4.84 17.80 7.62
C ALA A 193 4.70 19.23 8.15
N TYR A 194 3.80 19.47 9.11
CA TYR A 194 3.68 20.77 9.76
C TYR A 194 4.92 21.14 10.58
N TYR A 195 5.54 20.16 11.24
CA TYR A 195 6.77 20.38 11.99
C TYR A 195 7.93 20.81 11.07
N GLU A 196 8.12 20.14 9.93
CA GLU A 196 9.12 20.51 8.93
C GLU A 196 8.89 21.92 8.36
N LEU A 197 7.62 22.34 8.27
CA LEU A 197 7.22 23.71 7.89
C LEU A 197 7.23 24.71 9.06
N ARG A 198 7.80 24.35 10.21
CA ARG A 198 7.90 25.19 11.43
C ARG A 198 6.56 25.64 12.01
N ASN A 199 5.49 24.89 11.76
CA ASN A 199 4.18 25.12 12.38
C ASN A 199 3.99 24.17 13.56
N GLU A 200 4.64 24.48 14.68
CA GLU A 200 4.66 23.62 15.87
C GLU A 200 3.28 23.41 16.49
N LYS A 201 2.42 24.44 16.44
CA LYS A 201 1.04 24.35 16.96
C LYS A 201 0.24 23.25 16.24
N LEU A 202 0.26 23.26 14.91
CA LEU A 202 -0.44 22.23 14.13
C LEU A 202 0.26 20.88 14.21
N ALA A 203 1.59 20.86 14.26
CA ALA A 203 2.34 19.62 14.47
C ALA A 203 1.89 18.92 15.77
N ASN A 204 1.87 19.65 16.88
CA ASN A 204 1.45 19.11 18.18
C ASN A 204 -0.03 18.71 18.19
N PHE A 205 -0.89 19.49 17.55
CA PHE A 205 -2.31 19.14 17.40
C PHE A 205 -2.51 17.77 16.73
N PHE A 206 -1.88 17.56 15.58
CA PHE A 206 -2.01 16.29 14.85
C PHE A 206 -1.31 15.13 15.54
N LEU A 207 -0.18 15.37 16.20
CA LEU A 207 0.51 14.36 17.00
C LEU A 207 -0.38 13.87 18.14
N ASN A 208 -0.99 14.78 18.90
CA ASN A 208 -1.92 14.43 19.97
C ASN A 208 -3.14 13.68 19.40
N LYS A 209 -3.69 14.13 18.27
CA LYS A 209 -4.80 13.44 17.61
C LYS A 209 -4.45 12.00 17.24
N ALA A 210 -3.27 11.77 16.67
CA ALA A 210 -2.79 10.43 16.32
C ALA A 210 -2.64 9.54 17.55
N CYS A 211 -2.03 10.06 18.62
CA CYS A 211 -1.76 9.29 19.84
C CYS A 211 -3.03 8.98 20.64
N ASN A 212 -4.05 9.82 20.57
CA ASN A 212 -5.35 9.58 21.20
C ASN A 212 -6.34 8.84 20.30
N ASN A 213 -5.96 8.50 19.07
CA ASN A 213 -6.83 7.76 18.17
C ASN A 213 -7.11 6.35 18.73
N LEU A 214 -8.39 5.99 18.87
CA LEU A 214 -8.83 4.68 19.37
C LEU A 214 -8.50 3.53 18.41
N LYS A 215 -8.29 3.85 17.12
CA LYS A 215 -7.98 2.88 16.06
C LYS A 215 -6.50 2.92 15.64
N LYS A 216 -5.61 3.48 16.47
CA LYS A 216 -4.18 3.48 16.16
C LYS A 216 -3.61 2.06 16.19
N GLY A 217 -2.73 1.74 15.25
CA GLY A 217 -1.98 0.48 15.24
C GLY A 217 -0.94 0.42 16.35
N GLN A 218 -0.41 -0.77 16.60
CA GLN A 218 0.59 -1.02 17.65
C GLN A 218 1.85 -0.15 17.46
N ASP A 219 2.32 0.03 16.23
CA ASP A 219 3.51 0.84 15.95
C ASP A 219 3.34 2.31 16.38
N ILE A 220 2.16 2.88 16.10
CA ILE A 220 1.84 4.25 16.52
C ILE A 220 1.68 4.30 18.05
N ALA A 221 1.06 3.27 18.65
CA ALA A 221 0.94 3.19 20.10
C ALA A 221 2.32 3.18 20.78
N MET A 222 3.25 2.35 20.29
CA MET A 222 4.64 2.29 20.79
C MET A 222 5.35 3.64 20.60
N PHE A 223 5.26 4.24 19.41
CA PHE A 223 5.80 5.58 19.16
C PHE A 223 5.29 6.61 20.17
N CYS A 224 3.99 6.60 20.47
CA CYS A 224 3.38 7.52 21.42
C CYS A 224 3.76 7.23 22.89
N MET A 225 4.10 5.99 23.24
CA MET A 225 4.61 5.63 24.57
C MET A 225 6.00 6.22 24.81
N ASP A 226 6.86 6.17 23.79
CA ASP A 226 8.27 6.59 23.87
C ASP A 226 8.49 8.09 23.66
N SER A 227 7.47 8.80 23.15
CA SER A 227 7.59 10.23 22.86
C SER A 227 7.47 11.09 24.12
N LYS A 228 8.62 11.63 24.57
CA LYS A 228 8.71 12.66 25.61
C LYS A 228 8.02 13.98 25.22
N ALA A 229 7.72 14.18 23.94
CA ALA A 229 7.11 15.40 23.42
C ALA A 229 5.59 15.47 23.63
N ILE A 230 4.95 14.37 24.03
CA ILE A 230 3.51 14.35 24.29
C ILE A 230 3.26 14.84 25.71
N ASN A 231 2.81 16.09 25.83
CA ASN A 231 2.39 16.62 27.11
C ASN A 231 1.06 15.96 27.51
N ARG A 232 1.16 14.89 28.32
CA ARG A 232 0.00 14.06 28.71
C ARG A 232 -0.98 14.77 29.65
N GLN A 233 -0.64 15.97 30.12
CA GLN A 233 -1.34 16.66 31.20
C GLN A 233 -2.64 17.39 30.79
N ASN A 234 -2.92 17.58 29.49
CA ASN A 234 -4.12 18.33 29.04
C ASN A 234 -5.08 17.49 28.19
N MET A 235 -5.20 16.18 28.44
CA MET A 235 -6.06 15.28 27.64
C MET A 235 -7.34 14.85 28.36
N GLY A 236 -7.69 15.53 29.45
CA GLY A 236 -9.00 15.46 30.08
C GLY A 236 -9.64 16.85 30.06
N GLU A 237 -10.44 17.10 29.01
CA GLU A 237 -11.65 17.94 28.96
C GLU A 237 -12.21 17.92 27.52
#